data_AF-A0A9E5TC82-F1
#
_entry.id   AF-A0A9E5TC82-F1
#
_cell.length_a   1.000
_cell.length_b   1.000
_cell.length_c   1.000
_cell.angle_alpha   90.00
_cell.angle_beta   90.00
_cell.angle_gamma   90.00
#
_symmetry.space_group_name_H-M   'P 1'
#
loop_
_entity.id
_entity.type
_entity.pdbx_description
1 polymer ?
#
loop_
_entity_poly.entity_id
_entity_poly.type
_entity_poly.pdbx_seq_one_letter_code
_entity_poly.pdbx_strand_id
1 'polypeptide(L)' 'TDLSEDVVYHFTKAFFTNLKAFHPVHASAKEYDLEGSLQEPTIAYHPGAVRYYKEIGRWTPELESIQSKLLK' A
#
# COMPACT_ATOMS: atom_id res chain seq x y z
N THR A 1 -7.01 -2.13 13.82
CA THR A 1 -6.79 -2.92 12.60
C THR A 1 -7.42 -4.28 12.79
N ASP A 2 -8.63 -4.48 12.28
CA ASP A 2 -9.42 -5.69 12.54
C ASP A 2 -9.10 -6.86 11.59
N LEU A 3 -8.39 -6.59 10.47
CA LEU A 3 -7.91 -7.60 9.54
C LEU A 3 -6.52 -8.11 9.93
N SER A 4 -6.24 -9.38 9.64
CA SER A 4 -4.92 -9.96 9.92
C SER A 4 -3.84 -9.38 9.00
N GLU A 5 -2.60 -9.38 9.49
CA GLU A 5 -1.45 -8.92 8.71
C GLU A 5 -1.30 -9.69 7.40
N ASP A 6 -1.39 -11.02 7.44
CA ASP A 6 -1.21 -11.88 6.27
C ASP A 6 -2.27 -11.64 5.20
N VAL A 7 -3.54 -11.46 5.58
CA VAL A 7 -4.61 -11.18 4.61
C VAL A 7 -4.32 -9.88 3.87
N VAL A 8 -3.95 -8.83 4.58
CA VAL A 8 -3.65 -7.55 3.94
C VAL A 8 -2.35 -7.63 3.13
N TYR A 9 -1.31 -8.30 3.61
CA TYR A 9 -0.08 -8.52 2.85
C TYR A 9 -0.37 -9.21 1.51
N HIS A 10 -1.11 -10.32 1.53
CA HIS A 10 -1.43 -11.06 0.32
C HIS A 10 -2.33 -10.26 -0.63
N PHE A 11 -3.30 -9.52 -0.09
CA PHE A 11 -4.14 -8.62 -0.89
C PHE A 11 -3.30 -7.53 -1.57
N THR A 12 -2.49 -6.79 -0.79
CA THR A 12 -1.66 -5.69 -1.31
C THR A 12 -0.70 -6.19 -2.38
N LYS A 13 -0.04 -7.33 -2.14
CA LYS A 13 0.83 -7.98 -3.13
C LYS A 13 0.07 -8.32 -4.41
N ALA A 14 -1.05 -9.05 -4.29
CA ALA A 14 -1.86 -9.44 -5.43
C ALA A 14 -2.38 -8.23 -6.22
N PHE A 15 -2.78 -7.16 -5.55
CA PHE A 15 -3.27 -5.94 -6.18
C PHE A 15 -2.18 -5.30 -7.06
N PHE A 16 -1.02 -5.00 -6.48
CA PHE A 16 0.05 -4.31 -7.20
C PHE A 16 0.72 -5.16 -8.27
N THR A 17 0.79 -6.49 -8.12
CA THR A 17 1.32 -7.38 -9.17
C THR A 17 0.35 -7.56 -10.35
N ASN A 18 -0.93 -7.23 -10.17
CA ASN A 18 -1.97 -7.44 -11.19
C ASN A 18 -2.60 -6.14 -11.71
N LEU A 19 -1.97 -4.97 -11.51
CA LEU A 19 -2.52 -3.67 -11.93
C LEU A 19 -2.91 -3.64 -13.42
N LYS A 20 -2.17 -4.33 -14.30
CA LYS A 20 -2.52 -4.43 -15.74
C LYS A 20 -3.89 -5.05 -15.98
N ALA A 21 -4.30 -6.01 -15.16
CA ALA A 21 -5.62 -6.64 -15.21
C ALA A 21 -6.68 -5.78 -14.51
N PHE A 22 -6.29 -4.93 -13.56
CA PHE A 22 -7.18 -4.02 -12.83
C PHE A 22 -7.54 -2.74 -13.59
N HIS A 23 -6.57 -2.13 -14.28
CA HIS A 23 -6.74 -0.89 -15.06
C HIS A 23 -7.91 -0.88 -16.06
N PRO A 24 -8.27 -1.98 -16.76
CA PRO A 24 -9.43 -1.98 -17.66
C PRO A 24 -10.79 -2.06 -16.96
N VAL A 25 -10.85 -2.31 -15.64
CA VAL A 25 -12.11 -2.50 -14.91
C VAL A 25 -12.95 -1.21 -14.86
N HIS A 26 -12.29 -0.05 -14.79
CA HIS A 26 -12.96 1.25 -14.80
C HIS A 26 -12.00 2.37 -15.26
N ALA A 27 -12.51 3.48 -15.79
CA ALA A 27 -11.67 4.58 -16.26
C ALA A 27 -10.75 5.14 -15.16
N SER A 28 -11.28 5.31 -13.93
CA SER A 28 -10.50 5.76 -12.76
C SER A 28 -9.51 4.73 -12.25
N ALA A 29 -9.64 3.44 -12.60
CA ALA A 29 -8.70 2.42 -12.17
C ALA A 29 -7.28 2.68 -12.70
N LYS A 30 -7.15 3.40 -13.82
CA LYS A 30 -5.87 3.78 -14.44
C LYS A 30 -5.04 4.74 -13.59
N GLU A 31 -5.66 5.45 -12.66
CA GLU A 31 -4.98 6.39 -11.76
C GLU A 31 -4.33 5.66 -10.58
N TYR A 32 -4.65 4.38 -10.36
CA TYR A 32 -4.07 3.60 -9.28
C TYR A 32 -2.73 3.01 -9.70
N ASP A 33 -1.70 3.45 -9.01
CA ASP A 33 -0.35 2.88 -9.07
C ASP A 33 0.32 2.88 -7.70
N LEU A 34 1.52 2.31 -7.66
CA LEU A 34 2.30 2.16 -6.44
C LEU A 34 2.87 3.49 -5.95
N GLU A 35 3.26 4.40 -6.85
CA GLU A 35 3.88 5.68 -6.46
C GLU A 35 2.85 6.58 -5.77
N GLY A 36 1.67 6.74 -6.38
CA GLY A 36 0.56 7.49 -5.82
C GLY A 36 0.06 6.90 -4.50
N SER A 37 0.12 5.56 -4.35
CA SER A 37 -0.25 4.89 -3.10
C SER A 37 0.70 5.18 -1.93
N LEU A 38 1.91 5.66 -2.20
CA LEU A 38 2.93 6.02 -1.21
C LEU A 38 3.05 7.54 -1.02
N GLN A 39 2.34 8.34 -1.81
CA GLN A 39 2.41 9.79 -1.77
C GLN A 39 1.51 10.34 -0.64
N GLU A 40 2.12 11.08 0.28
CA GLU A 40 1.44 11.91 1.30
C GLU A 40 0.30 11.20 2.06
N PRO A 41 0.58 10.08 2.77
CA PRO A 41 -0.44 9.35 3.50
C PRO A 41 -1.06 10.22 4.62
N THR A 42 -2.39 10.29 4.64
CA THR A 42 -3.17 10.99 5.67
C THR A 42 -3.67 10.07 6.78
N ILE A 43 -3.60 8.75 6.55
CA ILE A 43 -3.96 7.70 7.51
C ILE A 43 -2.83 6.67 7.61
N ALA A 44 -2.71 6.04 8.77
CA ALA A 44 -1.72 4.99 8.98
C ALA A 44 -1.98 3.79 8.06
N TYR A 45 -0.92 3.27 7.44
CA TYR A 45 -0.98 2.02 6.68
C TYR A 45 -1.19 0.83 7.60
N HIS A 46 -1.84 -0.19 7.04
CA HIS A 46 -1.93 -1.49 7.68
C HIS A 46 -0.55 -2.18 7.74
N PRO A 47 -0.19 -2.87 8.84
CA PRO A 47 1.10 -3.58 8.95
C PRO A 47 1.40 -4.52 7.77
N GLY A 48 0.38 -5.22 7.26
CA GLY A 48 0.51 -6.11 6.09
C GLY A 48 0.90 -5.38 4.80
N ALA A 49 0.38 -4.17 4.58
CA ALA A 49 0.76 -3.35 3.44
C ALA A 49 2.19 -2.82 3.60
N VAL A 50 2.56 -2.37 4.81
CA VAL A 50 3.93 -1.94 5.14
C VAL A 50 4.93 -3.07 4.88
N ARG A 51 4.61 -4.30 5.27
CA ARG A 51 5.45 -5.48 5.01
C ARG A 51 5.69 -5.69 3.51
N TYR A 52 4.66 -5.57 2.67
CA TYR A 52 4.81 -5.66 1.22
C TYR A 52 5.68 -4.51 0.67
N TYR A 53 5.43 -3.26 1.07
CA TYR A 53 6.21 -2.11 0.60
C TYR A 53 7.69 -2.19 1.01
N LYS A 54 7.98 -2.75 2.18
CA LYS A 54 9.35 -3.07 2.63
C LYS A 54 9.99 -4.15 1.75
N GLU A 55 9.26 -5.23 1.45
CA GLU A 55 9.74 -6.34 0.60
C GLU A 55 10.20 -5.85 -0.79
N ILE A 56 9.45 -4.93 -1.39
CA ILE A 56 9.78 -4.38 -2.72
C ILE A 56 10.72 -3.15 -2.66
N GLY A 57 11.26 -2.81 -1.48
CA GLY A 57 12.22 -1.72 -1.31
C GLY A 57 11.64 -0.33 -1.51
N ARG A 58 10.32 -0.15 -1.39
CA ARG A 58 9.65 1.15 -1.58
C ARG A 58 9.26 1.85 -0.28
N TRP A 59 9.53 1.22 0.86
CA TRP A 59 9.27 1.80 2.16
C TRP A 59 10.47 2.61 2.65
N THR A 60 10.35 3.94 2.66
CA THR A 60 11.44 4.85 3.01
C THR A 60 11.45 5.22 4.51
N PRO A 61 12.57 5.74 5.05
CA PRO A 61 12.61 6.24 6.43
C PRO A 61 11.59 7.37 6.70
N GLU A 62 11.31 8.20 5.69
CA GLU A 62 10.30 9.26 5.79
C GLU A 62 8.90 8.68 5.97
N LEU A 63 8.55 7.64 5.20
CA LEU A 63 7.28 6.92 5.34
C LEU A 63 7.16 6.24 6.70
N GLU A 64 8.24 5.65 7.23
CA GLU A 64 8.25 5.07 8.58
C GLU A 64 8.00 6.14 9.67
N SER A 65 8.60 7.33 9.50
CA SER A 65 8.40 8.46 10.40
C SER A 65 6.96 8.97 10.35
N ILE A 66 6.37 9.10 9.16
CA ILE A 66 4.97 9.50 8.99
C ILE A 66 4.04 8.45 9.58
N GLN A 67 4.27 7.17 9.27
CA GLN A 67 3.51 6.05 9.83
C GLN A 67 3.49 6.07 11.36
N SER A 68 4.65 6.25 11.98
CA SER A 68 4.79 6.31 13.44
C SER A 68 4.06 7.51 14.06
N LYS A 69 3.87 8.60 13.31
CA LYS A 69 3.09 9.77 13.75
C LYS A 69 1.59 9.53 13.62
N LEU A 70 1.14 8.88 12.54
CA LEU A 70 -0.27 8.61 12.26
C LEU A 70 -0.87 7.51 13.15
N LEU A 71 -0.04 6.68 13.77
CA LEU A 71 -0.47 5.67 14.75
C LEU A 71 -0.64 6.22 16.19
N LYS A 72 -0.21 7.46 16.44
CA LYS A 72 -0.34 8.13 17.75
C LYS A 72 -1.69 8.83 17.88
#